data_AF-A0A838Y9L1-F1
#
_entry.id   AF-A0A838Y9L1-F1
#
_cell.length_a   1.000
_cell.length_b   1.000
_cell.length_c   1.000
_cell.angle_alpha   90.00
_cell.angle_beta   90.00
_cell.angle_gamma   90.00
#
_symmetry.space_group_name_H-M   'P 1'
#
loop_
_entity.id
_entity.type
_entity.pdbx_description
1 polymer ?
#
loop_
_entity_poly.entity_id
_entity_poly.type
_entity_poly.pdbx_seq_one_letter_code
_entity_poly.pdbx_strand_id
1 'polypeptide(L)'
;MPYRNSLSLFLLLLIGFAQSSHGQTYKSPSKTFLAANRSSSQSIGIFRPKSPAPKIFGKSAIVIEAKTGSTLYSKYADQKRAVASTQKLMTALLSLEKGHMHESVRVASTDTNVEPSKIYIQSGQLYRKSDLIAALLVRSGNDVAR
;
A
#
# COMPACT_ATOMS: atom_id res chain seq x y z
N MET A 1 -37.85 17.08 -14.23
CA MET A 1 -36.96 17.58 -15.29
C MET A 1 -37.34 19.02 -15.60
N PRO A 2 -36.38 19.95 -15.69
CA PRO A 2 -35.58 20.06 -16.92
C PRO A 2 -34.07 20.01 -16.69
N TYR A 3 -33.41 19.42 -17.68
CA TYR A 3 -31.96 19.32 -17.85
C TYR A 3 -31.45 20.67 -18.40
N ARG A 4 -30.39 21.24 -17.80
CA ARG A 4 -29.60 22.31 -18.41
C ARG A 4 -28.13 21.92 -18.37
N ASN A 5 -27.55 21.84 -19.56
CA ASN A 5 -26.15 21.61 -19.86
C ASN A 5 -25.27 22.73 -19.30
N SER A 6 -24.12 22.41 -18.71
CA SER A 6 -22.94 23.26 -18.83
C SER A 6 -21.66 22.43 -18.84
N LEU A 7 -20.92 22.59 -19.94
CA LEU A 7 -19.59 22.09 -20.20
C LEU A 7 -18.62 22.37 -19.03
N SER A 8 -17.79 21.37 -18.75
CA SER A 8 -16.35 21.42 -18.48
C SER A 8 -15.75 22.76 -18.03
N LEU A 9 -15.24 22.80 -16.79
CA LEU A 9 -14.05 23.60 -16.48
C LEU A 9 -13.24 22.94 -15.35
N PHE A 10 -12.31 22.06 -15.73
CA PHE A 10 -11.22 21.59 -14.89
C PHE A 10 -10.25 22.77 -14.68
N LEU A 11 -10.18 23.34 -13.48
CA LEU A 11 -9.19 24.35 -13.14
C LEU A 11 -8.11 23.73 -12.23
N LEU A 12 -7.02 23.32 -12.86
CA LEU A 12 -5.75 22.95 -12.23
C LEU A 12 -5.04 24.25 -11.80
N LEU A 13 -5.00 24.54 -10.49
CA LEU A 13 -4.15 25.60 -9.96
C LEU A 13 -2.75 25.03 -9.67
N LEU A 14 -1.85 25.19 -10.64
CA LEU A 14 -0.41 25.06 -10.46
C LEU A 14 0.11 26.34 -9.80
N ILE A 15 0.47 26.27 -8.52
CA ILE A 15 1.37 27.26 -7.91
C ILE A 15 2.68 26.54 -7.60
N GLY A 16 3.71 26.94 -8.32
CA GLY A 16 5.08 26.53 -8.07
C GLY A 16 5.63 27.23 -6.84
N PHE A 17 6.48 26.51 -6.09
CA PHE A 17 7.57 27.11 -5.35
C PHE A 17 8.84 26.34 -5.67
N ALA A 18 9.82 27.10 -6.12
CA ALA A 18 11.14 26.66 -6.47
C ALA A 18 12.03 26.49 -5.22
N GLN A 19 12.86 25.45 -5.29
CA GLN A 19 14.22 25.31 -4.73
C GLN A 19 14.45 25.40 -3.20
N SER A 20 14.96 24.30 -2.66
CA SER A 20 16.35 24.27 -2.18
C SER A 20 16.90 22.85 -2.20
N SER A 21 17.94 22.62 -3.02
CA SER A 21 18.72 21.40 -3.07
C SER A 21 19.63 21.30 -1.84
N HIS A 22 19.34 20.36 -0.95
CA HIS A 22 20.34 19.83 -0.01
C HIS A 22 20.57 18.36 -0.35
N GLY A 23 21.55 18.13 -1.23
CA GLY A 23 22.08 16.81 -1.50
C GLY A 23 22.86 16.33 -0.28
N GLN A 24 22.26 15.45 0.51
CA GLN A 24 23.02 14.65 1.47
C GLN A 24 23.69 13.51 0.72
N THR A 25 24.97 13.72 0.41
CA THR A 25 25.88 12.73 -0.15
C THR A 25 26.03 11.58 0.85
N TYR A 26 25.43 10.42 0.57
CA TYR A 26 25.72 9.22 1.36
C TYR A 26 27.16 8.79 1.09
N LYS A 27 28.03 8.99 2.09
CA LYS A 27 29.41 8.50 2.10
C LYS A 27 29.39 6.97 2.02
N SER A 28 30.00 6.43 0.96
CA SER A 28 30.33 5.01 0.86
C SER A 28 31.25 4.62 2.02
N PRO A 29 30.96 3.54 2.79
CA PRO A 29 31.84 3.12 3.86
C PRO A 29 33.19 2.67 3.30
N SER A 30 34.24 3.22 3.90
CA SER A 30 35.66 2.99 3.61
C SER A 30 36.05 1.51 3.61
N LYS A 31 36.84 1.13 2.62
CA LYS A 31 37.57 -0.14 2.55
C LYS A 31 38.46 -0.30 3.78
N THR A 32 38.11 -1.14 4.75
CA THR A 32 39.04 -1.86 5.65
C THR A 32 38.27 -2.97 6.36
N PHE A 33 38.23 -4.15 5.74
CA PHE A 33 38.04 -5.43 6.43
C PHE A 33 38.87 -6.47 5.67
N LEU A 34 40.18 -6.43 5.90
CA LEU A 34 41.13 -7.43 5.44
C LEU A 34 41.85 -7.97 6.67
N ALA A 35 41.24 -8.93 7.35
CA ALA A 35 41.92 -10.02 8.06
C ALA A 35 40.89 -10.97 8.71
N ALA A 36 41.18 -12.26 8.58
CA ALA A 36 40.68 -13.37 9.40
C ALA A 36 39.22 -13.84 9.21
N ASN A 37 38.97 -14.64 8.16
CA ASN A 37 38.76 -16.08 8.34
C ASN A 37 38.60 -16.78 6.98
N ARG A 38 39.62 -17.55 6.58
CA ARG A 38 39.51 -18.53 5.50
C ARG A 38 39.12 -19.87 6.13
N SER A 39 37.88 -20.32 5.89
CA SER A 39 37.54 -21.71 5.59
C SER A 39 36.02 -21.84 5.47
N SER A 40 35.57 -22.49 4.38
CA SER A 40 34.19 -22.63 3.88
C SER A 40 33.60 -21.43 3.12
N SER A 41 34.24 -21.05 2.00
CA SER A 41 33.56 -20.30 0.94
C SER A 41 32.53 -21.20 0.23
N GLN A 42 31.38 -21.46 0.87
CA GLN A 42 30.17 -21.64 0.08
C GLN A 42 29.92 -20.28 -0.56
N SER A 43 30.25 -20.16 -1.84
CA SER A 43 29.81 -19.04 -2.66
C SER A 43 28.29 -19.02 -2.57
N ILE A 44 27.72 -18.17 -1.72
CA ILE A 44 26.34 -17.74 -1.88
C ILE A 44 26.34 -17.12 -3.26
N GLY A 45 25.89 -17.89 -4.25
CA GLY A 45 25.82 -17.42 -5.62
C GLY A 45 24.93 -16.19 -5.61
N ILE A 46 25.55 -15.01 -5.69
CA ILE A 46 24.80 -13.77 -5.81
C ILE A 46 24.07 -13.90 -7.13
N PHE A 47 22.78 -14.23 -7.08
CA PHE A 47 21.92 -14.24 -8.25
C PHE A 47 21.88 -12.80 -8.77
N ARG A 48 22.72 -12.54 -9.77
CA ARG A 48 22.68 -11.30 -10.53
C ARG A 48 21.72 -11.56 -11.68
N PRO A 49 20.51 -10.98 -11.67
CA PRO A 49 19.62 -11.12 -12.81
C PRO A 49 20.37 -10.63 -14.05
N LYS A 50 20.38 -11.44 -15.12
CA LYS A 50 21.03 -11.10 -16.39
C LYS A 50 20.33 -9.93 -17.09
N SER A 51 19.07 -9.67 -16.76
CA SER A 51 18.26 -8.58 -17.32
C SER A 51 18.28 -7.35 -16.41
N PRO A 52 18.20 -6.13 -17.00
CA PRO A 52 18.01 -4.91 -16.21
C PRO A 52 16.69 -4.97 -15.44
N ALA A 53 16.62 -4.22 -14.35
CA ALA A 53 15.38 -4.08 -13.58
C ALA A 53 14.23 -3.58 -14.47
N PRO A 54 13.00 -4.10 -14.30
CA PRO A 54 11.87 -3.70 -15.10
C PRO A 54 11.56 -2.21 -14.90
N LYS A 55 11.24 -1.52 -15.99
CA LYS A 55 10.81 -0.12 -15.94
C LYS A 55 9.44 -0.04 -15.29
N ILE A 56 9.30 0.84 -14.29
CA ILE A 56 8.04 1.06 -13.58
C ILE A 56 7.51 2.49 -13.79
N PHE A 57 6.19 2.60 -13.98
CA PHE A 57 5.49 3.88 -14.15
C PHE A 57 5.01 4.48 -12.82
N GLY A 58 4.87 3.67 -11.77
CA GLY A 58 4.46 4.13 -10.45
C GLY A 58 5.36 5.25 -9.94
N LYS A 59 4.75 6.28 -9.33
CA LYS A 59 5.48 7.36 -8.65
C LYS A 59 6.27 6.78 -7.47
N SER A 60 5.56 5.96 -6.69
CA SER A 60 5.91 4.98 -5.63
C SER A 60 6.48 3.63 -6.06
N ALA A 61 7.57 3.13 -5.48
CA ALA A 61 7.75 1.67 -5.33
C ALA A 61 8.71 1.30 -4.19
N ILE A 62 8.47 0.14 -3.59
CA ILE A 62 9.40 -0.53 -2.69
C ILE A 62 9.24 -2.05 -2.87
N VAL A 63 10.35 -2.79 -2.80
CA VAL A 63 10.36 -4.25 -2.75
C VAL A 63 11.15 -4.65 -1.51
N ILE A 64 10.52 -5.46 -0.66
CA ILE A 64 11.06 -5.90 0.62
C ILE A 64 11.13 -7.41 0.62
N GLU A 65 12.25 -7.97 1.10
CA GLU A 65 12.31 -9.38 1.45
C GLU A 65 11.48 -9.63 2.72
N ALA A 66 10.38 -10.36 2.58
CA ALA A 66 9.37 -10.51 3.64
C ALA A 66 9.93 -11.10 4.96
N LYS A 67 10.95 -11.96 4.90
CA LYS A 67 11.51 -12.62 6.10
C LYS A 67 12.45 -11.71 6.90
N THR A 68 13.28 -10.94 6.21
CA THR A 68 14.35 -10.14 6.86
C THR A 68 13.99 -8.67 6.98
N GLY A 69 13.00 -8.20 6.22
CA GLY A 69 12.70 -6.77 6.07
C GLY A 69 13.70 -6.03 5.19
N SER A 70 14.66 -6.73 4.56
CA SER A 70 15.67 -6.09 3.71
C SER A 70 15.03 -5.44 2.49
N THR A 71 15.36 -4.17 2.24
CA THR A 71 14.92 -3.47 1.04
C THR A 71 15.74 -3.93 -0.16
N LEU A 72 15.09 -4.56 -1.14
CA LEU A 72 15.70 -5.03 -2.38
C LEU A 72 15.67 -3.95 -3.47
N TYR A 73 14.65 -3.08 -3.43
CA TYR A 73 14.49 -1.97 -4.36
C TYR A 73 13.64 -0.87 -3.73
N SER A 74 13.94 0.40 -4.03
CA SER A 74 13.11 1.54 -3.63
C SER A 74 13.12 2.65 -4.68
N LYS A 75 11.98 3.34 -4.79
CA LYS A 75 11.76 4.54 -5.60
C LYS A 75 10.86 5.49 -4.82
N TYR A 76 11.43 6.54 -4.22
CA TYR A 76 10.75 7.51 -3.36
C TYR A 76 9.81 6.87 -2.32
N ALA A 77 10.27 5.78 -1.69
CA ALA A 77 9.44 4.92 -0.84
C ALA A 77 8.84 5.66 0.37
N ASP A 78 9.60 6.56 0.99
CA ASP A 78 9.16 7.29 2.19
C ASP A 78 8.39 8.59 1.88
N GLN A 79 8.23 8.92 0.60
CA GLN A 79 7.49 10.11 0.23
C GLN A 79 5.99 9.89 0.44
N LYS A 80 5.40 10.69 1.35
CA LYS A 80 3.96 10.67 1.66
C LYS A 80 3.10 10.83 0.42
N ARG A 81 2.11 9.94 0.27
CA ARG A 81 1.16 9.93 -0.84
C ARG A 81 -0.19 9.41 -0.38
N ALA A 82 -1.25 9.78 -1.11
CA ALA A 82 -2.53 9.10 -1.00
C ALA A 82 -2.37 7.64 -1.44
N VAL A 83 -2.84 6.71 -0.61
CA VAL A 83 -2.69 5.26 -0.82
C VAL A 83 -3.98 4.61 -1.36
N ALA A 84 -5.05 5.39 -1.46
CA ALA A 84 -6.39 4.93 -1.85
C ALA A 84 -6.80 3.68 -1.06
N SER A 85 -7.45 2.71 -1.72
CA SER A 85 -7.97 1.50 -1.07
C SER A 85 -6.93 0.60 -0.40
N THR A 86 -5.62 0.78 -0.64
CA THR A 86 -4.61 -0.01 0.10
C THR A 86 -4.61 0.30 1.61
N GLN A 87 -5.21 1.42 2.04
CA GLN A 87 -5.45 1.73 3.45
C GLN A 87 -6.29 0.65 4.16
N LYS A 88 -7.12 -0.11 3.43
CA LYS A 88 -7.93 -1.20 3.99
C LYS A 88 -7.09 -2.36 4.52
N LEU A 89 -5.81 -2.47 4.13
CA LEU A 89 -4.89 -3.42 4.74
C LEU A 89 -4.72 -3.15 6.25
N MET A 90 -4.70 -1.88 6.66
CA MET A 90 -4.65 -1.50 8.08
C MET A 90 -5.96 -1.88 8.79
N THR A 91 -7.11 -1.61 8.17
CA THR A 91 -8.42 -2.02 8.72
C THR A 91 -8.51 -3.53 8.92
N ALA A 92 -8.06 -4.31 7.94
CA ALA A 92 -8.05 -5.77 8.04
C ALA A 92 -7.10 -6.26 9.13
N LEU A 93 -5.87 -5.72 9.20
CA LEU A 93 -4.89 -6.07 10.23
C LEU A 93 -5.45 -5.84 11.64
N LEU A 94 -5.93 -4.62 11.93
CA LEU A 94 -6.50 -4.28 13.24
C LEU A 94 -7.72 -5.15 13.58
N SER A 95 -8.53 -5.51 12.58
CA SER A 95 -9.69 -6.38 12.79
C SER A 95 -9.28 -7.81 13.14
N LEU A 96 -8.22 -8.33 12.50
CA LEU A 96 -7.65 -9.65 12.76
C LEU A 96 -7.00 -9.72 14.14
N GLU A 97 -6.21 -8.70 14.52
CA GLU A 97 -5.56 -8.61 15.83
C GLU A 97 -6.57 -8.57 16.98
N LYS A 98 -7.72 -7.91 16.77
CA LYS A 98 -8.81 -7.92 17.75
C LYS A 98 -9.48 -9.29 17.93
N GLY A 99 -9.26 -10.26 17.04
CA GLY A 99 -9.88 -11.59 17.14
C GLY A 99 -11.36 -11.61 16.78
N HIS A 100 -12.11 -12.60 17.31
CA HIS A 100 -13.56 -12.75 17.11
C HIS A 100 -14.01 -12.96 15.65
N MET A 101 -13.21 -13.68 14.85
CA MET A 101 -13.48 -13.91 13.42
C MET A 101 -14.77 -14.70 13.15
N HIS A 102 -15.28 -15.41 14.14
CA HIS A 102 -16.51 -16.21 14.04
C HIS A 102 -17.77 -15.47 14.50
N GLU A 103 -17.61 -14.27 15.07
CA GLU A 103 -18.75 -13.49 15.51
C GLU A 103 -19.49 -12.87 14.34
N SER A 104 -20.80 -12.70 14.54
CA SER A 104 -21.67 -12.02 13.60
C SER A 104 -21.62 -10.51 13.85
N VAL A 105 -21.42 -9.76 12.79
CA VAL A 105 -21.46 -8.29 12.78
C VAL A 105 -22.77 -7.87 12.14
N ARG A 106 -23.55 -7.04 12.84
CA ARG A 106 -24.77 -6.44 12.32
C ARG A 106 -24.43 -5.19 11.54
N VAL A 107 -24.86 -5.14 10.28
CA VAL A 107 -24.65 -3.98 9.41
C VAL A 107 -25.60 -2.86 9.82
N ALA A 108 -25.05 -1.68 10.09
CA ALA A 108 -25.82 -0.48 10.32
C ALA A 108 -26.26 0.15 9.00
N SER A 109 -27.34 0.92 9.02
CA SER A 109 -27.80 1.69 7.84
C SER A 109 -26.76 2.69 7.35
N THR A 110 -25.91 3.19 8.25
CA THR A 110 -24.82 4.10 7.92
C THR A 110 -23.68 3.46 7.15
N ASP A 111 -23.52 2.13 7.24
CA ASP A 111 -22.41 1.41 6.60
C ASP A 111 -22.64 1.32 5.08
N THR A 112 -23.90 1.24 4.67
CA THR A 112 -24.29 1.20 3.25
C THR A 112 -24.26 2.59 2.59
N ASN A 113 -24.24 3.67 3.39
CA ASN A 113 -24.22 5.06 2.94
C ASN A 113 -22.80 5.60 2.74
N VAL A 114 -22.02 4.90 1.91
CA VAL A 114 -20.66 5.28 1.52
C VAL A 114 -20.56 5.47 0.01
N GLU A 115 -19.45 5.94 -0.53
CA GLU A 115 -19.17 5.95 -1.98
C GLU A 115 -17.65 5.72 -2.17
N PRO A 116 -17.15 5.37 -3.36
CA PRO A 116 -17.85 4.89 -4.55
C PRO A 116 -17.90 3.36 -4.70
N SER A 117 -16.98 2.61 -4.06
CA SER A 117 -16.90 1.15 -4.20
C SER A 117 -17.69 0.46 -3.09
N LYS A 118 -18.73 -0.29 -3.46
CA LYS A 118 -19.56 -1.09 -2.55
C LYS A 118 -19.60 -2.54 -2.98
N ILE A 119 -19.87 -3.44 -2.04
CA ILE A 119 -20.27 -4.82 -2.33
C ILE A 119 -21.75 -5.10 -2.01
N TYR A 120 -22.48 -4.07 -1.57
CA TYR A 120 -23.92 -4.08 -1.33
C TYR A 120 -24.33 -5.00 -0.16
N ILE A 121 -23.58 -4.93 0.94
CA ILE A 121 -24.05 -5.50 2.21
C ILE A 121 -25.37 -4.84 2.63
N GLN A 122 -26.25 -5.60 3.27
CA GLN A 122 -27.60 -5.15 3.56
C GLN A 122 -27.73 -4.67 5.00
N SER A 123 -28.31 -3.49 5.19
CA SER A 123 -28.61 -2.94 6.53
C SER A 123 -29.47 -3.90 7.34
N GLY A 124 -29.09 -4.11 8.60
CA GLY A 124 -29.77 -5.00 9.52
C GLY A 124 -29.41 -6.47 9.38
N GLN A 125 -28.73 -6.89 8.30
CA GLN A 125 -28.23 -8.26 8.17
C GLN A 125 -27.02 -8.50 9.06
N LEU A 126 -26.86 -9.77 9.45
CA LEU A 126 -25.72 -10.29 10.18
C LEU A 126 -24.79 -11.00 9.20
N TYR A 127 -23.52 -10.63 9.20
CA TYR A 127 -22.47 -11.33 8.46
C TYR A 127 -21.38 -11.79 9.42
N ARG A 128 -20.77 -12.93 9.14
CA ARG A 128 -19.60 -13.35 9.91
C ARG A 128 -18.43 -12.40 9.64
N LYS A 129 -17.73 -11.99 10.69
CA LYS A 129 -16.60 -11.05 10.59
C LYS A 129 -15.52 -11.51 9.60
N SER A 130 -15.23 -12.82 9.54
CA SER A 130 -14.28 -13.39 8.57
C SER A 130 -14.68 -13.11 7.11
N ASP A 131 -15.97 -13.19 6.82
CA ASP A 131 -16.49 -13.09 5.45
C ASP A 131 -16.46 -11.63 4.99
N LEU A 132 -16.77 -10.72 5.91
CA LEU A 132 -16.59 -9.28 5.71
C LEU A 132 -15.11 -8.94 5.44
N ILE A 133 -14.17 -9.41 6.25
CA ILE A 133 -12.74 -9.14 6.04
C ILE A 133 -12.25 -9.72 4.71
N ALA A 134 -12.68 -10.94 4.36
CA ALA A 134 -12.36 -11.54 3.07
C ALA A 134 -12.89 -10.69 1.92
N ALA A 135 -14.16 -10.25 1.99
CA ALA A 135 -14.77 -9.41 0.98
C ALA A 135 -14.11 -8.01 0.89
N LEU A 136 -13.70 -7.44 2.03
CA LEU A 136 -12.95 -6.18 2.10
C LEU A 136 -11.65 -6.28 1.30
N LEU A 137 -10.90 -7.38 1.46
CA LEU A 137 -9.60 -7.57 0.81
C LEU A 137 -9.73 -7.92 -0.68
N VAL A 138 -10.75 -8.70 -1.07
CA VAL A 138 -10.94 -9.14 -2.45
C VAL A 138 -11.65 -8.09 -3.31
N ARG A 139 -12.71 -7.47 -2.77
CA ARG A 139 -13.59 -6.57 -3.53
C ARG A 139 -13.41 -5.10 -3.17
N SER A 140 -12.68 -4.79 -2.10
CA SER A 140 -12.40 -3.43 -1.67
C SER A 140 -13.65 -2.60 -1.36
N GLY A 141 -14.73 -3.25 -0.89
CA GLY A 141 -15.98 -2.57 -0.51
C GLY A 141 -15.77 -1.58 0.63
N ASN A 142 -16.16 -0.33 0.42
CA ASN A 142 -16.14 0.73 1.44
C ASN A 142 -17.24 0.52 2.48
N ASP A 143 -18.32 -0.16 2.08
CA ASP A 143 -19.47 -0.48 2.93
C ASP A 143 -19.09 -1.48 4.01
N VAL A 144 -18.09 -2.33 3.76
CA VAL A 144 -17.51 -3.20 4.78
C VAL A 144 -16.47 -2.50 5.67
N ALA A 145 -15.82 -1.47 5.15
CA ALA A 145 -14.68 -0.82 5.80
C ALA A 145 -15.06 0.21 6.86
N ARG A 146 -16.34 0.62 6.89
CA ARG A 146 -16.85 1.78 7.62
C ARG A 146 -16.87 1.57 9.14
#